data_AF-A0A936WL63-F1
#
_entry.id   AF-A0A936WL63-F1
#
_cell.length_a   1.000
_cell.length_b   1.000
_cell.length_c   1.000
_cell.angle_alpha   90.00
_cell.angle_beta   90.00
_cell.angle_gamma   90.00
#
_symmetry.space_group_name_H-M   'P 1'
#
loop_
_entity.id
_entity.type
_entity.pdbx_description
1 polymer ?
#
loop_
_entity_poly.entity_id
_entity_poly.type
_entity_poly.pdbx_seq_one_letter_code
_entity_poly.pdbx_strand_id
1 'polypeptide(L)' 'MGLIAWIKRVAGLSKDKKLTCAECKSPFFFEEGEQKFFAERGLSEPKRCPACRKQTRRNRGPRQR' A
#
# COMPACT_ATOMS: atom_id res chain seq x y z
N MET A 1 30.69 21.88 23.83
CA MET A 1 29.31 21.54 24.21
C MET A 1 28.41 21.72 22.99
N GLY A 2 28.33 20.72 22.10
CA GLY A 2 27.54 20.78 20.85
C GLY A 2 26.81 19.46 20.66
N LEU A 3 25.64 19.34 21.29
CA LEU A 3 24.96 18.08 21.59
C LEU A 3 23.73 17.80 20.69
N ILE A 4 23.66 18.35 19.47
CA ILE A 4 22.46 18.18 18.62
C ILE A 4 22.86 18.03 17.16
N ALA A 5 22.95 16.79 16.65
CA ALA A 5 22.55 16.36 15.28
C ALA A 5 23.15 14.99 14.86
N TRP A 6 22.89 13.89 15.61
CA TRP A 6 23.25 12.52 15.17
C TRP A 6 22.01 11.61 14.95
N ILE A 7 20.83 12.19 14.76
CA ILE A 7 19.58 11.44 14.58
C ILE A 7 19.22 11.38 13.10
N LYS A 8 19.81 10.46 12.32
CA LYS A 8 19.13 9.87 11.15
C LYS A 8 19.83 8.64 10.59
N ARG A 9 19.67 7.49 11.25
CA ARG A 9 19.94 6.20 10.61
C ARG A 9 18.92 5.14 11.01
N VAL A 10 17.69 5.33 10.53
CA VAL A 10 16.70 4.25 10.46
C VAL A 10 16.25 4.10 9.00
N ALA A 11 17.15 3.58 8.17
CA ALA A 11 16.83 3.17 6.80
C ALA A 11 16.95 1.65 6.71
N GLY A 12 16.22 0.95 7.56
CA GLY A 12 15.86 -0.44 7.33
C GLY A 12 14.38 -0.45 6.98
N LEU A 13 14.01 -0.83 5.76
CA LEU A 13 12.76 -1.50 5.44
C LEU A 13 12.90 -2.03 4.01
N SER A 14 12.96 -3.35 3.93
CA SER A 14 13.34 -4.13 2.76
C SER A 14 12.19 -4.15 1.74
N LYS A 15 12.35 -3.40 0.63
CA LYS A 15 11.52 -3.46 -0.59
C LYS A 15 10.02 -3.12 -0.44
N ASP A 16 9.62 -2.48 0.65
CA ASP A 16 8.27 -1.96 0.81
C ASP A 16 8.09 -0.70 -0.05
N LYS A 17 7.40 -0.82 -1.18
CA LYS A 17 7.13 0.34 -2.05
C LYS A 17 5.98 1.15 -1.47
N LYS A 18 6.25 2.35 -0.96
CA LYS A 18 5.18 3.30 -0.59
C LYS A 18 4.57 3.92 -1.85
N LEU A 19 3.30 3.62 -2.12
CA LEU A 19 2.54 4.15 -3.23
C LEU A 19 1.40 5.04 -2.74
N THR A 20 0.96 5.99 -3.57
CA THR A 20 -0.18 6.87 -3.28
C THR A 20 -1.41 6.38 -4.02
N CYS A 21 -2.52 6.20 -3.30
CA CYS A 21 -3.79 5.78 -3.90
C CYS A 21 -4.36 6.87 -4.82
N ALA A 22 -4.76 6.51 -6.04
CA ALA A 22 -5.37 7.46 -6.98
C ALA A 22 -6.76 7.97 -6.55
N GLU A 23 -7.50 7.23 -5.71
CA GLU A 23 -8.85 7.61 -5.29
C GLU A 23 -8.88 8.33 -3.94
N CYS A 24 -8.23 7.77 -2.91
CA CYS A 24 -8.25 8.34 -1.56
C CYS A 24 -7.01 9.17 -1.22
N LYS A 25 -6.00 9.23 -2.11
CA LYS A 25 -4.75 9.98 -1.93
C LYS A 25 -3.93 9.58 -0.69
N SER A 26 -4.28 8.50 -0.01
CA SER A 26 -3.55 8.00 1.15
C SER A 26 -2.31 7.21 0.71
N PRO A 27 -1.18 7.34 1.45
CA PRO A 27 -0.02 6.49 1.25
C PRO A 27 -0.32 5.07 1.73
N PHE A 28 0.05 4.06 0.94
CA PHE A 28 -0.05 2.65 1.31
C PHE A 28 1.25 1.91 0.96
N PHE A 29 1.48 0.81 1.66
CA PHE A 29 2.66 -0.03 1.45
C PHE A 29 2.33 -1.13 0.45
N PHE A 30 3.15 -1.25 -0.58
CA PHE A 30 3.11 -2.32 -1.56
C PHE A 30 4.22 -3.31 -1.22
N GLU A 31 3.86 -4.30 -0.40
CA GLU A 31 4.75 -5.30 0.18
C GLU A 31 5.24 -6.30 -0.89
N GLU A 32 6.38 -6.96 -0.65
CA GLU A 32 6.94 -7.96 -1.58
C GLU A 32 5.96 -9.12 -1.82
N GLY A 33 5.13 -9.48 -0.83
CA GLY A 33 4.10 -10.51 -0.96
C GLY A 33 3.03 -10.16 -1.99
N GLU A 34 2.57 -8.90 -2.03
CA GLU A 34 1.65 -8.44 -3.08
C GLU A 34 2.37 -8.38 -4.44
N GLN A 35 3.63 -7.95 -4.49
CA GLN A 35 4.40 -7.94 -5.74
C GLN A 35 4.49 -9.32 -6.39
N LYS A 36 4.79 -10.36 -5.60
CA LYS A 36 4.83 -11.76 -6.08
C LYS A 36 3.47 -12.22 -6.58
N PHE A 37 2.41 -11.98 -5.81
CA PHE A 37 1.05 -12.35 -6.21
C PHE A 37 0.61 -11.67 -7.51
N PHE A 38 0.94 -10.37 -7.69
CA PHE A 38 0.61 -9.64 -8.90
C PHE A 38 1.43 -10.13 -10.10
N ALA A 39 2.74 -10.38 -9.92
CA ALA A 39 3.61 -10.91 -10.96
C ALA A 39 3.20 -12.31 -11.42
N GLU A 40 2.90 -13.23 -10.50
CA GLU A 40 2.45 -14.60 -10.81
C GLU A 40 1.11 -14.62 -11.55
N ARG A 41 0.25 -13.63 -11.30
CA ARG A 41 -1.04 -13.48 -11.96
C ARG A 41 -0.98 -12.68 -13.27
N GLY A 42 0.19 -12.17 -13.66
CA GLY A 42 0.34 -11.29 -14.82
C GLY A 42 -0.42 -9.96 -14.68
N LEU A 43 -0.66 -9.51 -13.45
CA LEU A 43 -1.39 -8.29 -13.14
C LEU A 43 -0.42 -7.12 -12.93
N SER A 44 -0.81 -5.94 -13.41
CA SER A 44 -0.04 -4.70 -13.22
C SER A 44 -0.18 -4.13 -11.81
N GLU A 45 0.77 -3.27 -11.40
CA GLU A 45 0.80 -2.63 -10.09
C GLU A 45 -0.53 -1.94 -9.71
N PRO A 46 -0.99 -2.09 -8.46
CA PRO A 46 -2.26 -1.53 -8.03
C PRO A 46 -2.23 0.00 -7.96
N LYS A 47 -3.11 0.67 -8.73
CA LYS A 47 -3.32 2.13 -8.63
C LYS A 47 -4.15 2.57 -7.42
N ARG A 48 -4.79 1.63 -6.73
CA ARG A 48 -5.70 1.88 -5.59
C ARG A 48 -5.25 1.06 -4.38
N CYS A 49 -5.34 1.67 -3.20
CA CYS A 49 -4.97 1.02 -1.95
C CYS A 49 -5.94 -0.14 -1.60
N PRO A 50 -5.50 -1.09 -0.74
CA PRO A 50 -6.35 -2.20 -0.28
C PRO A 50 -7.63 -1.72 0.41
N ALA A 51 -7.61 -0.57 1.09
CA ALA A 51 -8.79 0.02 1.72
C ALA A 51 -9.89 0.38 0.70
N CYS A 52 -9.54 1.06 -0.40
CA CYS A 52 -10.48 1.39 -1.48
C CYS A 52 -11.01 0.13 -2.19
N ARG A 53 -10.15 -0.87 -2.40
CA ARG A 53 -10.56 -2.18 -2.97
C ARG A 53 -11.56 -2.90 -2.05
N LYS A 54 -11.36 -2.85 -0.74
CA LYS A 54 -12.25 -3.47 0.26
C LYS A 54 -13.57 -2.70 0.40
N GLN A 55 -13.57 -1.37 0.27
CA GLN A 55 -14.76 -0.51 0.31
C GLN A 55 -15.81 -0.94 -0.74
N THR A 56 -15.36 -1.29 -1.95
CA THR A 56 -16.24 -1.75 -3.04
C THR A 56 -16.95 -3.06 -2.71
N ARG A 57 -16.35 -3.93 -1.89
CA ARG A 57 -17.00 -5.19 -1.45
C ARG A 57 -18.06 -4.96 -0.38
N ARG A 58 -17.90 -3.95 0.49
CA ARG A 58 -18.87 -3.65 1.56
C ARG A 58 -20.15 -2.98 1.06
N ASN A 59 -20.08 -2.17 -0.01
CA ASN A 59 -21.26 -1.47 -0.53
C ASN A 59 -22.13 -2.33 -1.46
N ARG A 60 -21.71 -3.57 -1.76
CA ARG A 60 -22.62 -4.61 -2.25
C ARG A 60 -23.33 -5.20 -1.04
N GLY A 61 -24.33 -4.49 -0.52
CA GLY A 61 -25.31 -5.09 0.39
C GLY A 61 -25.87 -6.39 -0.22
N PRO A 62 -26.50 -7.27 0.57
CA PRO A 62 -27.15 -8.46 0.02
C PRO A 62 -27.98 -7.99 -1.17
N ARG A 63 -27.80 -8.65 -2.34
CA ARG A 63 -28.69 -8.43 -3.48
C ARG A 63 -30.09 -8.78 -2.95
N GLN A 64 -30.82 -7.75 -2.53
CA GLN A 64 -32.22 -7.84 -2.19
C GLN A 64 -32.92 -8.05 -3.53
N ARG A 65 -33.09 -9.33 -3.87
CA ARG A 65 -34.04 -9.78 -4.88
C ARG A 65 -35.32 -10.16 -4.16
#